data_AF-A0A7S1EE90-F1
#
_entry.id   AF-A0A7S1EE90-F1
#
_cell.length_a   1.000
_cell.length_b   1.000
_cell.length_c   1.000
_cell.angle_alpha   90.00
_cell.angle_beta   90.00
_cell.angle_gamma   90.00
#
_symmetry.space_group_name_H-M   'P 1'
#
loop_
_entity.id
_entity.type
_entity.pdbx_description
1 polymer ?
#
loop_
_entity_poly.entity_id
_entity_poly.type
_entity_poly.pdbx_seq_one_letter_code
_entity_poly.pdbx_strand_id
1 'polypeptide(L)'
;MNLALSDAELRQVLQTVLAGVSTRCDFVHGEALRPSGNSCLVQSGASFCSSPGAADFHRASLNFYFPPNVSLAGRVWKSACVEWHDDVSCLPSTIFLRAELAQQTDLKAALAIPLVRDSRVIAVCIFYKKYTQAPNVQLEQTSLSLANELLTSCVRTPVGSEMRFVIGDPKVIEQPTGKTSVSKAWQRCQQSLDIDPDERSEEELEKIIQYSKGVQFFKYITNHQRHDLCKNMTYTTLMQNQLVMHGGNDGEGDNDVNCSVWHVVVSGRVDMCVRTSAEGRTYRMCSFKEGDTFASSYMKMFRTNAQISTHIEATTDAVCIVVQIPDKYKAEFRTCTRPLWYEELAQYFHMSIIEAAEALGMCMSAIKKICRRHGIIRWPHRKLASVNKTIAMLQSKISTADDDPSRGALRSEAVNVLTMKLRLTINPAYLVRDEAILQPVEPQSAGSMQTQSVPPAQAAG
;
A
#
# COMPACT_ATOMS: atom_id res chain seq x y z
N MET A 1 -23.25 -25.41 11.71
CA MET A 1 -22.77 -24.65 12.88
C MET A 1 -21.41 -24.08 12.48
N ASN A 2 -21.34 -22.80 12.08
CA ASN A 2 -20.10 -22.16 11.63
C ASN A 2 -19.22 -21.86 12.85
N LEU A 3 -18.26 -22.73 13.15
CA LEU A 3 -17.23 -22.45 14.16
C LEU A 3 -16.17 -21.53 13.55
N ALA A 4 -16.54 -20.26 13.32
CA ALA A 4 -15.54 -19.23 13.08
C ALA A 4 -14.82 -18.96 14.40
N LEU A 5 -13.48 -19.03 14.40
CA LEU A 5 -12.68 -18.61 15.56
C LEU A 5 -13.11 -17.23 16.04
N SER A 6 -13.27 -17.08 17.35
CA SER A 6 -13.40 -15.77 17.98
C SER A 6 -12.14 -14.92 17.77
N ASP A 7 -12.24 -13.60 17.88
CA ASP A 7 -11.10 -12.70 17.75
C ASP A 7 -9.99 -13.03 18.77
N ALA A 8 -10.36 -13.53 19.96
CA ALA A 8 -9.41 -13.94 21.00
C ALA A 8 -8.66 -15.23 20.63
N GLU A 9 -9.36 -16.24 20.13
CA GLU A 9 -8.74 -17.49 19.66
C GLU A 9 -7.84 -17.22 18.45
N LEU A 10 -8.30 -16.42 17.49
CA LEU A 10 -7.49 -16.03 16.34
C LEU A 10 -6.22 -15.31 16.79
N ARG A 11 -6.31 -14.38 17.74
CA ARG A 11 -5.13 -13.71 18.32
C ARG A 11 -4.15 -14.70 18.92
N GLN A 12 -4.60 -15.68 19.70
CA GLN A 12 -3.73 -16.68 20.33
C GLN A 12 -3.03 -17.58 19.31
N VAL A 13 -3.75 -18.01 18.27
CA VAL A 13 -3.19 -18.77 17.14
C VAL A 13 -2.11 -17.94 16.43
N LEU A 14 -2.42 -16.69 16.08
CA LEU A 14 -1.47 -15.78 15.44
C LEU A 14 -0.24 -15.53 16.32
N GLN A 15 -0.41 -15.36 17.63
CA GLN A 15 0.69 -15.18 18.58
C GLN A 15 1.65 -16.38 18.55
N THR A 16 1.11 -17.60 18.51
CA THR A 16 1.91 -18.83 18.44
C THR A 16 2.67 -18.93 17.12
N VAL A 17 2.01 -18.65 16.00
CA VAL A 17 2.62 -18.64 14.67
C VAL A 17 3.73 -17.59 14.59
N LEU A 18 3.47 -16.35 15.02
CA LEU A 18 4.44 -15.27 14.99
C LEU A 18 5.68 -15.61 15.81
N ALA A 19 5.53 -16.11 17.03
CA ALA A 19 6.65 -16.49 17.89
C ALA A 19 7.48 -17.64 17.29
N GLY A 20 6.81 -18.69 16.80
CA GLY A 20 7.47 -19.87 16.25
C GLY A 20 8.22 -19.58 14.95
N VAL A 21 7.58 -18.89 14.00
CA VAL A 21 8.22 -18.47 12.73
C VAL A 21 9.35 -17.50 13.01
N SER A 22 9.14 -16.49 13.86
CA SER A 22 10.18 -15.48 14.11
C SER A 22 11.43 -16.09 14.74
N THR A 23 11.25 -17.00 15.70
CA THR A 23 12.38 -17.65 16.37
C THR A 23 13.15 -18.58 15.43
N ARG A 24 12.46 -19.37 14.60
CA ARG A 24 13.09 -20.39 13.74
C ARG A 24 13.61 -19.84 12.41
N CYS A 25 13.09 -18.70 11.95
CA CYS A 25 13.48 -18.06 10.68
C CYS A 25 14.27 -16.76 10.89
N ASP A 26 14.70 -16.47 12.12
CA ASP A 26 15.51 -15.31 12.50
C ASP A 26 14.84 -13.97 12.13
N PHE A 27 13.57 -13.81 12.47
CA PHE A 27 12.89 -12.52 12.41
C PHE A 27 12.92 -11.85 13.79
N VAL A 28 13.24 -10.56 13.81
CA VAL A 28 13.36 -9.78 15.05
C VAL A 28 12.04 -9.16 15.49
N HIS A 29 11.11 -9.01 14.54
CA HIS A 29 9.75 -8.55 14.78
C HIS A 29 8.76 -9.37 13.94
N GLY A 30 7.63 -9.72 14.54
CA GLY A 30 6.47 -10.25 13.84
C GLY A 30 5.23 -9.51 14.30
N GLU A 31 4.31 -9.19 13.39
CA GLU A 31 3.01 -8.62 13.73
C GLU A 31 1.92 -9.27 12.88
N ALA A 32 0.72 -9.40 13.45
CA ALA A 32 -0.43 -9.86 12.69
C ALA A 32 -1.48 -8.76 12.62
N LEU A 33 -1.91 -8.49 11.40
CA LEU A 33 -2.95 -7.53 11.07
C LEU A 33 -4.22 -8.28 10.66
N ARG A 34 -5.38 -7.78 11.05
CA ARG A 34 -6.67 -8.39 10.72
C ARG A 34 -7.59 -7.39 10.01
N PRO A 35 -8.48 -7.84 9.12
CA PRO A 35 -9.51 -6.98 8.56
C PRO A 35 -10.40 -6.35 9.64
N SER A 36 -10.62 -5.05 9.54
CA SER A 36 -11.72 -4.34 10.20
C SER A 36 -12.77 -4.04 9.14
N GLY A 37 -13.74 -4.94 9.01
CA GLY A 37 -14.67 -4.93 7.87
C GLY A 37 -13.95 -5.07 6.52
N ASN A 38 -14.41 -4.33 5.51
CA ASN A 38 -13.84 -4.32 4.16
C ASN A 38 -13.03 -3.05 3.86
N SER A 39 -12.79 -2.20 4.86
CA SER A 39 -12.18 -0.88 4.67
C SER A 39 -10.68 -0.85 4.92
N CYS A 40 -10.18 -1.60 5.90
CA CYS A 40 -8.76 -1.61 6.26
C CYS A 40 -8.35 -2.84 7.08
N LEU A 41 -7.04 -3.08 7.16
CA LEU A 41 -6.42 -3.92 8.20
C LEU A 41 -6.08 -3.08 9.43
N VAL A 42 -6.17 -3.67 10.62
CA VAL A 42 -5.72 -3.10 11.90
C VAL A 42 -4.92 -4.12 12.70
N GLN A 43 -4.22 -3.70 13.75
CA GLN A 43 -3.53 -4.62 14.66
C GLN A 43 -4.48 -5.67 15.23
N SER A 44 -4.09 -6.94 15.16
CA SER A 44 -4.84 -8.03 15.81
C SER A 44 -4.61 -8.10 17.32
N GLY A 45 -3.52 -7.48 17.80
CA GLY A 45 -3.01 -7.61 19.16
C GLY A 45 -2.01 -8.75 19.34
N ALA A 46 -1.71 -9.53 18.29
CA ALA A 46 -0.63 -10.51 18.29
C ALA A 46 0.66 -9.93 17.69
N SER A 47 1.77 -10.07 18.40
CA SER A 47 3.08 -9.60 17.97
C SER A 47 4.23 -10.36 18.63
N PHE A 48 5.40 -10.31 18.01
CA PHE A 48 6.65 -10.84 18.52
C PHE A 48 7.72 -9.76 18.41
N CYS A 49 8.53 -9.56 19.45
CA CYS A 49 9.66 -8.64 19.42
C CYS A 49 10.83 -9.28 20.18
N SER A 50 12.00 -9.38 19.54
CA SER A 50 13.22 -9.90 20.18
C SER A 50 14.33 -8.85 20.33
N SER A 51 14.06 -7.60 19.95
CA SER A 51 15.00 -6.48 20.12
C SER A 51 14.28 -5.19 20.57
N PRO A 52 14.99 -4.23 21.19
CA PRO A 52 14.41 -2.93 21.55
C PRO A 52 13.84 -2.17 20.35
N GLY A 53 14.55 -2.17 19.21
CA GLY A 53 14.07 -1.53 17.97
C GLY A 53 12.75 -2.15 17.48
N ALA A 54 12.64 -3.49 17.53
CA ALA A 54 11.38 -4.17 17.20
C ALA A 54 10.23 -3.76 18.13
N ALA A 55 10.48 -3.63 19.43
CA ALA A 55 9.47 -3.19 20.39
C ALA A 55 9.03 -1.73 20.16
N ASP A 56 9.97 -0.85 19.85
CA ASP A 56 9.70 0.55 19.51
C ASP A 56 8.90 0.68 18.21
N PHE A 57 9.26 -0.10 17.18
CA PHE A 57 8.51 -0.16 15.92
C PHE A 57 7.07 -0.63 16.16
N HIS A 58 6.89 -1.71 16.92
CA HIS A 58 5.57 -2.26 17.24
C HIS A 58 4.69 -1.22 17.93
N ARG A 59 5.21 -0.62 19.01
CA ARG A 59 4.52 0.40 19.81
C ARG A 59 4.11 1.62 18.97
N ALA A 60 5.03 2.13 18.16
CA ALA A 60 4.73 3.23 17.25
C ALA A 60 3.69 2.84 16.19
N SER A 61 3.66 1.56 15.77
CA SER A 61 2.77 1.06 14.73
C SER A 61 1.37 0.65 15.21
N LEU A 62 1.08 0.67 16.51
CA LEU A 62 -0.19 0.17 17.05
C LEU A 62 -1.44 0.82 16.44
N ASN A 63 -1.35 2.12 16.12
CA ASN A 63 -2.49 2.91 15.67
C ASN A 63 -2.57 3.04 14.15
N PHE A 64 -1.82 2.24 13.38
CA PHE A 64 -1.88 2.28 11.92
C PHE A 64 -3.03 1.43 11.41
N TYR A 65 -3.61 1.84 10.29
CA TYR A 65 -4.44 0.97 9.49
C TYR A 65 -4.04 0.90 8.03
N PHE A 66 -4.37 -0.27 7.50
CA PHE A 66 -4.04 -0.89 6.23
C PHE A 66 -5.11 -0.85 5.14
N PRO A 67 -5.46 0.23 4.41
CA PRO A 67 -6.47 0.11 3.37
C PRO A 67 -6.04 -0.88 2.26
N PRO A 68 -6.99 -1.39 1.46
CA PRO A 68 -6.65 -2.23 0.32
C PRO A 68 -5.64 -1.53 -0.60
N ASN A 69 -4.62 -2.28 -1.04
CA ASN A 69 -3.51 -1.81 -1.89
C ASN A 69 -2.55 -0.77 -1.27
N VAL A 70 -2.75 -0.35 -0.01
CA VAL A 70 -1.86 0.61 0.65
C VAL A 70 -0.78 -0.12 1.44
N SER A 71 0.48 0.25 1.21
CA SER A 71 1.66 -0.37 1.85
C SER A 71 1.76 -1.88 1.60
N LEU A 72 2.78 -2.50 2.19
CA LEU A 72 2.99 -3.95 2.16
C LEU A 72 1.75 -4.72 2.65
N ALA A 73 1.20 -4.32 3.81
CA ALA A 73 0.06 -4.98 4.43
C ALA A 73 -1.20 -5.00 3.54
N GLY A 74 -1.59 -3.84 3.01
CA GLY A 74 -2.81 -3.68 2.22
C GLY A 74 -2.74 -4.35 0.86
N ARG A 75 -1.54 -4.41 0.25
CA ARG A 75 -1.31 -5.16 -1.00
C ARG A 75 -1.43 -6.66 -0.81
N VAL A 76 -0.80 -7.21 0.22
CA VAL A 76 -0.94 -8.64 0.56
C VAL A 76 -2.39 -8.98 0.91
N TRP A 77 -3.07 -8.10 1.64
CA TRP A 77 -4.49 -8.29 1.94
C TRP A 77 -5.36 -8.38 0.69
N LYS A 78 -5.14 -7.48 -0.26
CA LYS A 78 -5.98 -7.40 -1.46
C LYS A 78 -5.66 -8.49 -2.47
N SER A 79 -4.39 -8.85 -2.63
CA SER A 79 -3.93 -9.84 -3.60
C SER A 79 -4.01 -11.28 -3.09
N ALA A 80 -4.03 -11.48 -1.77
CA ALA A 80 -3.78 -12.78 -1.13
C ALA A 80 -2.47 -13.44 -1.58
N CYS A 81 -1.49 -12.63 -2.00
CA CYS A 81 -0.15 -13.09 -2.37
C CYS A 81 0.88 -12.68 -1.32
N VAL A 82 1.89 -13.51 -1.12
CA VAL A 82 3.07 -13.18 -0.32
C VAL A 82 3.83 -12.01 -0.96
N GLU A 83 4.42 -11.15 -0.12
CA GLU A 83 5.24 -10.04 -0.59
C GLU A 83 6.50 -9.91 0.29
N TRP A 84 7.66 -9.75 -0.35
CA TRP A 84 8.97 -9.67 0.30
C TRP A 84 9.66 -8.38 -0.10
N HIS A 85 10.14 -7.58 0.86
CA HIS A 85 10.98 -6.40 0.63
C HIS A 85 12.38 -6.63 1.19
N ASP A 86 13.38 -6.22 0.43
CA ASP A 86 14.80 -6.34 0.76
C ASP A 86 15.24 -5.39 1.87
N ASP A 87 14.82 -4.12 1.78
CA ASP A 87 15.03 -3.10 2.80
C ASP A 87 13.89 -2.10 2.80
N VAL A 88 12.97 -2.23 3.76
CA VAL A 88 11.83 -1.31 3.87
C VAL A 88 12.22 0.08 4.40
N SER A 89 13.42 0.24 4.96
CA SER A 89 13.89 1.49 5.57
C SER A 89 14.32 2.54 4.55
N CYS A 90 14.66 2.12 3.33
CA CYS A 90 15.06 3.00 2.24
C CYS A 90 13.94 3.25 1.21
N LEU A 91 12.76 2.66 1.43
CA LEU A 91 11.65 2.79 0.49
C LEU A 91 10.91 4.13 0.66
N PRO A 92 10.33 4.67 -0.42
CA PRO A 92 9.35 5.74 -0.33
C PRO A 92 8.15 5.33 0.52
N SER A 93 7.59 6.28 1.27
CA SER A 93 6.37 6.06 2.07
C SER A 93 5.16 5.66 1.22
N THR A 94 5.17 5.98 -0.08
CA THR A 94 4.16 5.56 -1.06
C THR A 94 4.21 4.06 -1.36
N ILE A 95 5.35 3.40 -1.16
CA ILE A 95 5.52 1.95 -1.30
C ILE A 95 5.39 1.26 0.05
N PHE A 96 6.09 1.78 1.07
CA PHE A 96 6.06 1.27 2.42
C PHE A 96 5.84 2.40 3.42
N LEU A 97 4.61 2.46 3.93
CA LEU A 97 4.10 3.55 4.74
C LEU A 97 4.95 3.91 5.97
N ARG A 98 5.64 2.90 6.53
CA ARG A 98 6.39 3.00 7.78
C ARG A 98 7.91 3.05 7.55
N ALA A 99 8.39 3.44 6.37
CA ALA A 99 9.82 3.39 6.02
C ALA A 99 10.71 4.17 6.98
N GLU A 100 10.37 5.43 7.28
CA GLU A 100 11.15 6.25 8.23
C GLU A 100 11.15 5.63 9.64
N LEU A 101 10.04 4.99 10.05
CA LEU A 101 9.95 4.30 11.35
C LEU A 101 10.86 3.06 11.36
N ALA A 102 10.84 2.26 10.29
CA ALA A 102 11.73 1.12 10.14
C ALA A 102 13.21 1.56 10.15
N GLN A 103 13.53 2.68 9.49
CA GLN A 103 14.88 3.27 9.52
C GLN A 103 15.34 3.64 10.93
N GLN A 104 14.50 4.33 11.71
CA GLN A 104 14.86 4.73 13.09
C GLN A 104 14.94 3.55 14.07
N THR A 105 14.26 2.45 13.76
CA THR A 105 14.19 1.25 14.61
C THR A 105 15.05 0.09 14.10
N ASP A 106 15.85 0.35 13.07
CA ASP A 106 16.79 -0.60 12.44
C ASP A 106 16.12 -1.88 11.93
N LEU A 107 14.88 -1.75 11.41
CA LEU A 107 14.20 -2.81 10.67
C LEU A 107 14.40 -2.61 9.18
N LYS A 108 14.76 -3.69 8.48
CA LYS A 108 15.12 -3.67 7.06
C LYS A 108 14.25 -4.63 6.25
N ALA A 109 14.65 -5.89 6.06
CA ALA A 109 13.87 -6.79 5.22
C ALA A 109 12.51 -7.11 5.86
N ALA A 110 11.47 -7.29 5.05
CA ALA A 110 10.13 -7.61 5.50
C ALA A 110 9.45 -8.67 4.63
N LEU A 111 8.85 -9.68 5.26
CA LEU A 111 8.04 -10.72 4.62
C LEU A 111 6.61 -10.65 5.13
N ALA A 112 5.65 -10.44 4.23
CA ALA A 112 4.22 -10.48 4.56
C ALA A 112 3.53 -11.70 3.95
N ILE A 113 2.86 -12.49 4.78
CA ILE A 113 2.17 -13.73 4.41
C ILE A 113 0.68 -13.63 4.78
N PRO A 114 -0.25 -13.81 3.83
CA PRO A 114 -1.68 -13.81 4.09
C PRO A 114 -2.16 -15.15 4.68
N LEU A 115 -3.06 -15.07 5.66
CA LEU A 115 -3.86 -16.17 6.19
C LEU A 115 -5.25 -16.14 5.54
N VAL A 116 -5.62 -17.21 4.85
CA VAL A 116 -6.87 -17.31 4.09
C VAL A 116 -7.82 -18.33 4.71
N ARG A 117 -9.11 -18.01 4.71
CA ARG A 117 -10.24 -18.91 4.98
C ARG A 117 -11.34 -18.65 3.97
N ASP A 118 -11.90 -19.69 3.37
CA ASP A 118 -13.02 -19.60 2.42
C ASP A 118 -12.79 -18.56 1.29
N SER A 119 -11.58 -18.53 0.72
CA SER A 119 -11.17 -17.53 -0.29
C SER A 119 -11.29 -16.07 0.19
N ARG A 120 -11.08 -15.83 1.48
CA ARG A 120 -10.95 -14.49 2.08
C ARG A 120 -9.73 -14.44 2.97
N VAL A 121 -8.95 -13.37 2.82
CA VAL A 121 -7.84 -13.11 3.74
C VAL A 121 -8.42 -12.65 5.08
N ILE A 122 -8.16 -13.42 6.14
CA ILE A 122 -8.64 -13.15 7.51
C ILE A 122 -7.55 -12.58 8.41
N ALA A 123 -6.27 -12.68 8.02
CA ALA A 123 -5.15 -11.97 8.64
C ALA A 123 -3.99 -11.82 7.65
N VAL A 124 -3.09 -10.89 7.91
CA VAL A 124 -1.80 -10.74 7.24
C VAL A 124 -0.72 -10.70 8.32
N CYS A 125 0.19 -11.68 8.30
CA CYS A 125 1.35 -11.70 9.20
C CYS A 125 2.54 -11.06 8.50
N ILE A 126 3.21 -10.12 9.16
CA ILE A 126 4.39 -9.44 8.63
C ILE A 126 5.56 -9.68 9.56
N PHE A 127 6.67 -10.12 9.00
CA PHE A 127 7.89 -10.47 9.70
C PHE A 127 9.03 -9.58 9.23
N TYR A 128 9.88 -9.12 10.15
CA TYR A 128 10.97 -8.19 9.85
C TYR A 128 12.33 -8.73 10.29
N LYS A 129 13.36 -8.43 9.51
CA LYS A 129 14.76 -8.65 9.86
C LYS A 129 15.46 -7.32 10.13
N LYS A 130 16.57 -7.39 10.86
CA LYS A 130 17.43 -6.24 11.17
C LYS A 130 18.40 -5.88 10.02
N TYR A 131 18.68 -6.85 9.14
CA TYR A 131 19.58 -6.71 8.01
C TYR A 131 18.81 -6.76 6.68
N THR A 132 19.44 -6.24 5.63
CA THR A 132 18.91 -6.34 4.27
C THR A 132 18.96 -7.79 3.82
N GLN A 133 17.93 -8.24 3.10
CA GLN A 133 17.85 -9.62 2.64
C GLN A 133 17.11 -9.64 1.30
N ALA A 134 17.83 -9.93 0.22
CA ALA A 134 17.21 -10.12 -1.09
C ALA A 134 16.14 -11.24 -1.02
N PRO A 135 15.10 -11.18 -1.88
CA PRO A 135 14.05 -12.18 -1.93
C PRO A 135 14.61 -13.60 -1.90
N ASN A 136 14.21 -14.38 -0.90
CA ASN A 136 14.75 -15.71 -0.66
C ASN A 136 13.60 -16.73 -0.67
N VAL A 137 13.43 -17.39 -1.81
CA VAL A 137 12.34 -18.37 -2.05
C VAL A 137 12.37 -19.49 -1.00
N GLN A 138 13.55 -19.98 -0.62
CA GLN A 138 13.66 -21.05 0.37
C GLN A 138 13.20 -20.60 1.75
N LEU A 139 13.58 -19.38 2.17
CA LEU A 139 13.16 -18.81 3.45
C LEU A 139 11.66 -18.53 3.47
N GLU A 140 11.09 -18.05 2.36
CA GLU A 140 9.64 -17.88 2.20
C GLU A 140 8.88 -19.20 2.34
N GLN A 141 9.31 -20.23 1.61
CA GLN A 141 8.70 -21.57 1.67
C GLN A 141 8.83 -22.19 3.06
N THR A 142 9.98 -22.02 3.71
CA THR A 142 10.22 -22.52 5.08
C THR A 142 9.32 -21.79 6.07
N SER A 143 9.22 -20.45 5.97
CA SER A 143 8.35 -19.64 6.83
C SER A 143 6.88 -20.01 6.66
N LEU A 144 6.44 -20.22 5.41
CA LEU A 144 5.07 -20.65 5.10
C LEU A 144 4.77 -22.05 5.65
N SER A 145 5.67 -23.01 5.43
CA SER A 145 5.48 -24.40 5.86
C SER A 145 5.38 -24.47 7.38
N LEU A 146 6.27 -23.76 8.08
CA LEU A 146 6.24 -23.66 9.53
C LEU A 146 4.99 -22.93 10.05
N ALA A 147 4.56 -21.85 9.40
CA ALA A 147 3.34 -21.14 9.77
C ALA A 147 2.11 -22.06 9.68
N ASN A 148 2.03 -22.88 8.63
CA ASN A 148 0.95 -23.87 8.47
C ASN A 148 1.04 -25.03 9.46
N GLU A 149 2.24 -25.57 9.74
CA GLU A 149 2.44 -26.60 10.77
C GLU A 149 1.94 -26.11 12.15
N LEU A 150 2.35 -24.90 12.54
CA LEU A 150 1.94 -24.28 13.80
C LEU A 150 0.42 -24.01 13.82
N LEU A 151 -0.14 -23.51 12.71
CA LEU A 151 -1.57 -23.29 12.58
C LEU A 151 -2.38 -24.58 12.80
N THR A 152 -1.98 -25.68 12.14
CA THR A 152 -2.62 -27.00 12.29
C THR A 152 -2.46 -27.55 13.71
N SER A 153 -1.36 -27.25 14.40
CA SER A 153 -1.18 -27.65 15.80
C SER A 153 -2.14 -26.93 16.76
N CYS A 154 -2.54 -25.69 16.43
CA CYS A 154 -3.43 -24.87 17.26
C CYS A 154 -4.92 -25.04 16.91
N VAL A 155 -5.25 -25.36 15.66
CA VAL A 155 -6.62 -25.37 15.17
C VAL A 155 -6.96 -26.68 14.48
N ARG A 156 -8.03 -27.34 14.93
CA ARG A 156 -8.66 -28.44 14.21
C ARG A 156 -9.77 -27.87 13.32
N THR A 157 -9.55 -27.76 12.02
CA THR A 157 -10.57 -27.29 11.07
C THR A 157 -11.43 -28.44 10.54
N PRO A 158 -12.76 -28.27 10.42
CA PRO A 158 -13.60 -29.20 9.68
C PRO A 158 -13.18 -29.31 8.22
N VAL A 159 -13.41 -30.48 7.61
CA VAL A 159 -13.18 -30.72 6.17
C VAL A 159 -13.96 -29.68 5.34
N GLY A 160 -13.27 -28.87 4.54
CA GLY A 160 -13.87 -27.88 3.64
C GLY A 160 -13.84 -26.41 4.12
N SER A 161 -13.43 -26.12 5.36
CA SER A 161 -13.26 -24.75 5.89
C SER A 161 -11.84 -24.53 6.43
N GLU A 162 -10.86 -24.92 5.61
CA GLU A 162 -9.45 -24.95 6.02
C GLU A 162 -8.87 -23.53 6.04
N MET A 163 -8.29 -23.16 7.19
CA MET A 163 -7.47 -21.97 7.33
C MET A 163 -6.05 -22.33 6.95
N ARG A 164 -5.42 -21.52 6.09
CA ARG A 164 -4.05 -21.75 5.65
C ARG A 164 -3.36 -20.45 5.29
N PHE A 165 -2.08 -20.39 5.60
CA PHE A 165 -1.19 -19.41 5.01
C PHE A 165 -0.90 -19.81 3.56
N VAL A 166 -0.90 -18.83 2.66
CA VAL A 166 -0.71 -19.07 1.22
C VAL A 166 0.36 -18.15 0.64
N ILE A 167 1.05 -18.61 -0.42
CA ILE A 167 1.91 -17.76 -1.25
C ILE A 167 1.08 -16.96 -2.26
N GLY A 168 -0.07 -17.49 -2.67
CA GLY A 168 -1.03 -16.88 -3.58
C GLY A 168 -2.30 -17.74 -3.60
N ASP A 169 -3.48 -17.12 -3.64
CA ASP A 169 -4.75 -17.86 -3.79
C ASP A 169 -5.50 -17.42 -5.05
N PRO A 170 -5.50 -18.26 -6.11
CA PRO A 170 -6.18 -17.95 -7.37
C PRO A 170 -7.65 -17.59 -7.18
N LYS A 171 -8.36 -18.21 -6.23
CA LYS A 171 -9.79 -17.94 -5.99
C LYS A 171 -10.04 -16.56 -5.39
N VAL A 172 -9.04 -16.00 -4.72
CA VAL A 172 -9.09 -14.61 -4.20
C VAL A 172 -8.71 -13.61 -5.28
N ILE A 173 -7.75 -13.97 -6.14
CA ILE A 173 -7.27 -13.17 -7.26
C ILE A 173 -8.35 -13.06 -8.36
N GLU A 174 -9.10 -14.14 -8.61
CA GLU A 174 -10.14 -14.26 -9.62
C GLU A 174 -11.54 -13.83 -9.16
N GLN A 175 -11.72 -12.73 -8.41
CA GLN A 175 -13.07 -12.14 -8.34
C GLN A 175 -13.33 -11.38 -9.65
N PRO A 176 -14.04 -11.96 -10.64
CA PRO A 176 -14.19 -11.36 -11.95
C PRO A 176 -15.29 -10.32 -11.79
N THR A 177 -14.93 -9.04 -11.84
CA THR A 177 -15.94 -8.00 -11.99
C THR A 177 -16.44 -8.04 -13.43
N GLY A 178 -17.59 -8.66 -13.64
CA GLY A 178 -18.45 -8.36 -14.78
C GLY A 178 -18.23 -9.24 -16.02
N LYS A 179 -19.34 -9.49 -16.71
CA LYS A 179 -19.47 -10.32 -17.91
C LYS A 179 -18.55 -9.80 -19.02
N THR A 180 -17.76 -10.69 -19.60
CA THR A 180 -16.93 -10.54 -20.81
C THR A 180 -17.73 -10.36 -22.11
N SER A 181 -18.90 -9.72 -22.04
CA SER A 181 -19.65 -9.34 -23.23
C SER A 181 -19.26 -7.92 -23.60
N VAL A 182 -18.42 -7.78 -24.62
CA VAL A 182 -18.13 -6.51 -25.27
C VAL A 182 -19.45 -5.81 -25.60
N SER A 183 -19.70 -4.62 -25.03
CA SER A 183 -20.99 -3.95 -25.22
C SER A 183 -21.18 -3.55 -26.69
N LYS A 184 -22.42 -3.64 -27.21
CA LYS A 184 -22.74 -3.15 -28.57
C LYS A 184 -22.38 -1.67 -28.76
N ALA A 185 -22.40 -0.89 -27.67
CA ALA A 185 -21.97 0.50 -27.68
C ALA A 185 -20.47 0.64 -27.93
N TRP A 186 -19.64 -0.20 -27.28
CA TRP A 186 -18.21 -0.25 -27.57
C TRP A 186 -17.93 -0.71 -28.99
N GLN A 187 -18.60 -1.75 -29.49
CA GLN A 187 -18.36 -2.24 -30.86
C GLN A 187 -18.53 -1.14 -31.92
N ARG A 188 -19.56 -0.31 -31.76
CA ARG A 188 -19.78 0.85 -32.66
C ARG A 188 -18.69 1.91 -32.51
N CYS A 189 -18.30 2.21 -31.28
CA CYS A 189 -17.20 3.14 -30.99
C CYS A 189 -15.88 2.64 -31.58
N GLN A 190 -15.59 1.35 -31.43
CA GLN A 190 -14.37 0.70 -31.92
C GLN A 190 -14.26 0.81 -33.44
N GLN A 191 -15.35 0.54 -34.17
CA GLN A 191 -15.39 0.72 -35.64
C GLN A 191 -15.03 2.14 -36.06
N SER A 192 -15.49 3.16 -35.31
CA SER A 192 -15.15 4.56 -35.56
C SER A 192 -13.70 4.91 -35.17
N LEU A 193 -13.15 4.23 -34.17
CA LEU A 193 -11.77 4.40 -33.70
C LEU A 193 -10.74 3.65 -34.57
N ASP A 194 -11.17 2.66 -35.36
CA ASP A 194 -10.34 1.98 -36.38
C ASP A 194 -10.01 2.91 -37.56
N ILE A 195 -10.79 3.98 -37.74
CA ILE A 195 -10.55 5.01 -38.76
C ILE A 195 -9.52 6.01 -38.22
N ASP A 196 -8.54 6.36 -39.05
CA ASP A 196 -7.54 7.37 -38.76
C ASP A 196 -8.22 8.67 -38.24
N PRO A 197 -7.76 9.25 -37.11
CA PRO A 197 -8.30 10.49 -36.57
C PRO A 197 -8.48 11.62 -37.60
N ASP A 198 -7.58 11.75 -38.57
CA ASP A 198 -7.62 12.81 -39.57
C ASP A 198 -8.61 12.53 -40.72
N GLU A 199 -9.03 11.27 -40.91
CA GLU A 199 -9.99 10.84 -41.94
C GLU A 199 -11.41 10.64 -41.39
N ARG A 200 -11.61 10.81 -40.08
CA ARG A 200 -12.88 10.52 -39.42
C ARG A 200 -13.98 11.51 -39.79
N SER A 201 -15.14 11.02 -40.22
CA SER A 201 -16.32 11.84 -40.48
C SER A 201 -17.02 12.30 -39.19
N GLU A 202 -17.86 13.33 -39.28
CA GLU A 202 -18.68 13.80 -38.16
C GLU A 202 -19.64 12.72 -37.63
N GLU A 203 -20.12 11.80 -38.49
CA GLU A 203 -20.97 10.69 -38.05
C GLU A 203 -20.19 9.69 -37.17
N GLU A 204 -18.95 9.37 -37.58
CA GLU A 204 -18.05 8.49 -36.83
C GLU A 204 -17.62 9.14 -35.52
N LEU A 205 -17.34 10.45 -35.54
CA LEU A 205 -17.03 11.22 -34.33
C LEU A 205 -18.20 11.21 -33.33
N GLU A 206 -19.45 11.35 -33.80
CA GLU A 206 -20.62 11.32 -32.93
C GLU A 206 -20.78 9.94 -32.24
N LYS A 207 -20.45 8.83 -32.91
CA LYS A 207 -20.46 7.48 -32.29
C LYS A 207 -19.48 7.40 -31.10
N ILE A 208 -18.28 7.97 -31.24
CA ILE A 208 -17.28 8.05 -30.17
C ILE A 208 -17.77 8.95 -29.03
N ILE A 209 -18.31 10.13 -29.38
CA ILE A 209 -18.88 11.08 -28.41
C ILE A 209 -20.00 10.41 -27.60
N GLN A 210 -20.90 9.66 -28.24
CA GLN A 210 -21.98 8.95 -27.57
C GLN A 210 -21.46 7.90 -26.59
N TYR A 211 -20.44 7.12 -26.97
CA TYR A 211 -19.79 6.19 -26.06
C TYR A 211 -19.15 6.90 -24.86
N SER A 212 -18.43 8.01 -25.11
CA SER A 212 -17.77 8.79 -24.05
C SER A 212 -18.71 9.31 -22.96
N LYS A 213 -20.01 9.48 -23.25
CA LYS A 213 -21.02 9.94 -22.25
C LYS A 213 -21.23 8.93 -21.13
N GLY A 214 -21.02 7.64 -21.40
CA GLY A 214 -21.11 6.57 -20.40
C GLY A 214 -19.82 6.34 -19.59
N VAL A 215 -18.72 6.96 -19.99
CA VAL A 215 -17.39 6.74 -19.39
C VAL A 215 -17.13 7.76 -18.28
N GLN A 216 -16.79 7.29 -17.08
CA GLN A 216 -16.62 8.14 -15.89
C GLN A 216 -15.58 9.25 -16.08
N PHE A 217 -14.52 8.98 -16.84
CA PHE A 217 -13.48 9.96 -17.17
C PHE A 217 -14.05 11.26 -17.80
N PHE A 218 -15.11 11.17 -18.61
CA PHE A 218 -15.71 12.33 -19.29
C PHE A 218 -16.88 12.96 -18.52
N LYS A 219 -17.17 12.52 -17.28
CA LYS A 219 -18.36 12.95 -16.54
C LYS A 219 -18.46 14.47 -16.36
N TYR A 220 -17.32 15.14 -16.17
CA TYR A 220 -17.24 16.58 -15.91
C TYR A 220 -16.69 17.39 -17.09
N ILE A 221 -16.51 16.74 -18.25
CA ILE A 221 -15.98 17.37 -19.45
C ILE A 221 -17.14 17.98 -20.24
N THR A 222 -17.00 19.26 -20.61
CA THR A 222 -18.01 19.98 -21.41
C THR A 222 -18.17 19.35 -22.79
N ASN A 223 -19.29 19.60 -23.47
CA ASN A 223 -19.54 19.02 -24.79
C ASN A 223 -18.49 19.47 -25.82
N HIS A 224 -18.06 20.72 -25.78
CA HIS A 224 -17.02 21.24 -26.67
C HIS A 224 -15.66 20.58 -26.44
N GLN A 225 -15.22 20.49 -25.17
CA GLN A 225 -13.97 19.77 -24.84
C GLN A 225 -14.07 18.28 -25.21
N ARG A 226 -15.20 17.63 -24.95
CA ARG A 226 -15.44 16.23 -25.27
C ARG A 226 -15.28 15.97 -26.75
N HIS A 227 -15.88 16.83 -27.58
CA HIS A 227 -15.77 16.77 -29.03
C HIS A 227 -14.29 16.83 -29.47
N ASP A 228 -13.55 17.84 -28.99
CA ASP A 228 -12.14 18.02 -29.32
C ASP A 228 -11.26 16.85 -28.89
N LEU A 229 -11.56 16.22 -27.75
CA LEU A 229 -10.83 15.05 -27.28
C LEU A 229 -11.15 13.82 -28.13
N CYS A 230 -12.45 13.59 -28.41
CA CYS A 230 -12.90 12.43 -29.19
C CYS A 230 -12.32 12.44 -30.59
N LYS A 231 -12.07 13.63 -31.16
CA LYS A 231 -11.44 13.79 -32.46
C LYS A 231 -10.11 13.05 -32.57
N ASN A 232 -9.25 13.15 -31.56
CA ASN A 232 -7.91 12.57 -31.57
C ASN A 232 -7.81 11.24 -30.80
N MET A 233 -8.93 10.64 -30.41
CA MET A 233 -8.90 9.36 -29.72
C MET A 233 -8.50 8.22 -30.66
N THR A 234 -7.70 7.33 -30.12
CA THR A 234 -7.37 6.02 -30.68
C THR A 234 -7.59 4.96 -29.61
N TYR A 235 -7.33 3.69 -29.93
CA TYR A 235 -7.33 2.63 -28.92
C TYR A 235 -6.18 1.67 -29.15
N THR A 236 -5.85 0.90 -28.12
CA THR A 236 -4.84 -0.14 -28.17
C THR A 236 -5.36 -1.42 -27.54
N THR A 237 -4.90 -2.56 -28.07
CA THR A 237 -5.12 -3.88 -27.50
C THR A 237 -3.81 -4.38 -26.92
N LEU A 238 -3.84 -4.81 -25.67
CA LEU A 238 -2.70 -5.25 -24.90
C LEU A 238 -2.87 -6.73 -24.59
N MET A 239 -1.84 -7.51 -24.87
CA MET A 239 -1.77 -8.92 -24.47
C MET A 239 -1.38 -9.02 -22.99
N GLN A 240 -1.77 -10.12 -22.33
CA GLN A 240 -1.30 -10.40 -20.97
C GLN A 240 0.24 -10.30 -20.87
N ASN A 241 0.71 -9.63 -19.81
CA ASN A 241 2.09 -9.27 -19.49
C ASN A 241 2.76 -8.30 -20.48
N GLN A 242 2.02 -7.68 -21.39
CA GLN A 242 2.56 -6.63 -22.25
C GLN A 242 2.80 -5.34 -21.47
N LEU A 243 4.01 -4.79 -21.62
CA LEU A 243 4.39 -3.50 -21.05
C LEU A 243 3.66 -2.37 -21.79
N VAL A 244 2.98 -1.49 -21.05
CA VAL A 244 2.24 -0.34 -21.58
C VAL A 244 3.07 0.94 -21.49
N MET A 245 3.73 1.16 -20.35
CA MET A 245 4.57 2.34 -20.10
C MET A 245 5.75 1.99 -19.21
N HIS A 246 6.86 2.71 -19.39
CA HIS A 246 8.01 2.65 -18.49
C HIS A 246 8.29 4.03 -17.87
N GLY A 247 8.56 4.05 -16.57
CA GLY A 247 9.06 5.21 -15.86
C GLY A 247 10.53 4.97 -15.50
N GLY A 248 11.43 5.42 -16.36
CA GLY A 248 12.88 5.35 -16.16
C GLY A 248 13.42 6.45 -15.24
N ASN A 249 14.59 6.16 -14.67
CA ASN A 249 15.51 7.12 -14.02
C ASN A 249 16.49 7.74 -15.05
N ASP A 250 16.26 7.50 -16.33
CA ASP A 250 17.13 7.93 -17.41
C ASP A 250 17.14 9.45 -17.42
N GLY A 251 18.32 10.02 -17.15
CA GLY A 251 18.58 11.45 -17.07
C GLY A 251 18.46 12.19 -18.40
N GLU A 252 17.42 11.91 -19.17
CA GLU A 252 16.98 12.74 -20.26
C GLU A 252 15.93 13.72 -19.72
N GLY A 253 16.11 14.99 -20.08
CA GLY A 253 15.52 16.13 -19.43
C GLY A 253 14.00 16.11 -19.28
N ASP A 254 13.53 17.15 -18.61
CA ASP A 254 12.15 17.56 -18.36
C ASP A 254 11.27 17.73 -19.64
N ASN A 255 11.64 17.11 -20.76
CA ASN A 255 10.80 16.94 -21.93
C ASN A 255 9.68 15.96 -21.61
N ASP A 256 8.59 16.57 -21.17
CA ASP A 256 7.27 16.09 -20.81
C ASP A 256 6.53 15.38 -21.97
N VAL A 257 7.21 14.51 -22.74
CA VAL A 257 6.72 13.98 -24.02
C VAL A 257 5.44 13.16 -23.87
N ASN A 258 5.12 12.62 -22.68
CA ASN A 258 4.00 11.70 -22.52
C ASN A 258 3.06 11.96 -21.31
N CYS A 259 3.11 13.13 -20.66
CA CYS A 259 2.15 13.46 -19.59
C CYS A 259 0.77 13.89 -20.10
N SER A 260 0.63 13.97 -21.42
CA SER A 260 -0.60 14.40 -22.10
C SER A 260 -1.45 13.21 -22.54
N VAL A 261 -0.97 11.98 -22.38
CA VAL A 261 -1.70 10.77 -22.78
C VAL A 261 -2.37 10.13 -21.57
N TRP A 262 -3.66 9.87 -21.72
CA TRP A 262 -4.47 9.11 -20.75
C TRP A 262 -4.99 7.84 -21.40
N HIS A 263 -4.99 6.77 -20.63
CA HIS A 263 -5.58 5.51 -21.02
C HIS A 263 -6.86 5.29 -20.21
N VAL A 264 -7.94 4.91 -20.89
CA VAL A 264 -9.20 4.48 -20.27
C VAL A 264 -9.35 2.99 -20.51
N VAL A 265 -9.41 2.21 -19.44
CA VAL A 265 -9.59 0.75 -19.54
C VAL A 265 -11.02 0.45 -19.98
N VAL A 266 -11.18 -0.17 -21.14
CA VAL A 266 -12.47 -0.60 -21.67
C VAL A 266 -12.78 -2.04 -21.25
N SER A 267 -11.76 -2.90 -21.27
CA SER A 267 -11.86 -4.28 -20.84
C SER A 267 -10.52 -4.78 -20.33
N GLY A 268 -10.54 -5.86 -19.56
CA GLY A 268 -9.34 -6.43 -18.97
C GLY A 268 -8.85 -5.68 -17.74
N ARG A 269 -7.58 -5.88 -17.43
CA ARG A 269 -6.91 -5.34 -16.25
C ARG A 269 -5.49 -4.93 -16.58
N VAL A 270 -5.13 -3.75 -16.11
CA VAL A 270 -3.78 -3.19 -16.20
C VAL A 270 -3.31 -2.84 -14.80
N ASP A 271 -2.08 -3.19 -14.46
CA ASP A 271 -1.50 -2.91 -13.15
C ASP A 271 -0.31 -1.95 -13.28
N MET A 272 -0.20 -1.02 -12.32
CA MET A 272 1.02 -0.24 -12.14
C MET A 272 1.93 -0.97 -11.17
N CYS A 273 3.16 -1.18 -11.61
CA CYS A 273 4.16 -1.98 -10.96
C CYS A 273 5.38 -1.15 -10.58
N VAL A 274 6.01 -1.55 -9.49
CA VAL A 274 7.25 -0.96 -8.99
C VAL A 274 8.25 -2.09 -8.73
N ARG A 275 9.52 -1.89 -9.08
CA ARG A 275 10.60 -2.84 -8.84
C ARG A 275 11.71 -2.13 -8.07
N THR A 276 12.14 -2.70 -6.94
CA THR A 276 13.01 -2.00 -5.96
C THR A 276 14.51 -2.07 -6.26
N SER A 277 14.95 -3.05 -7.05
CA SER A 277 16.34 -3.22 -7.50
C SER A 277 16.37 -4.15 -8.72
N ALA A 278 17.52 -4.27 -9.41
CA ALA A 278 17.67 -5.14 -10.58
C ALA A 278 17.37 -6.63 -10.28
N GLU A 279 17.68 -7.07 -9.06
CA GLU A 279 17.39 -8.42 -8.54
C GLU A 279 16.13 -8.46 -7.64
N GLY A 280 15.46 -7.32 -7.47
CA GLY A 280 14.30 -7.14 -6.60
C GLY A 280 13.00 -7.66 -7.21
N ARG A 281 12.00 -7.91 -6.36
CA ARG A 281 10.66 -8.29 -6.82
C ARG A 281 9.94 -7.11 -7.47
N THR A 282 9.08 -7.44 -8.43
CA THR A 282 8.07 -6.50 -8.95
C THR A 282 6.86 -6.54 -8.02
N TYR A 283 6.41 -5.37 -7.58
CA TYR A 283 5.27 -5.17 -6.70
C TYR A 283 4.15 -4.45 -7.45
N ARG A 284 2.94 -4.99 -7.41
CA ARG A 284 1.75 -4.33 -7.96
C ARG A 284 1.24 -3.28 -7.00
N MET A 285 1.38 -2.01 -7.35
CA MET A 285 0.95 -0.89 -6.51
C MET A 285 -0.56 -0.66 -6.61
N CYS A 286 -1.08 -0.64 -7.82
CA CYS A 286 -2.50 -0.46 -8.06
C CYS A 286 -2.94 -1.17 -9.33
N SER A 287 -4.25 -1.36 -9.44
CA SER A 287 -4.87 -2.08 -10.53
C SER A 287 -6.00 -1.24 -11.10
N PHE A 288 -6.01 -1.12 -12.43
CA PHE A 288 -7.01 -0.41 -13.21
C PHE A 288 -7.85 -1.45 -13.96
N LYS A 289 -9.16 -1.41 -13.73
CA LYS A 289 -10.15 -2.26 -14.38
C LYS A 289 -11.05 -1.42 -15.28
N GLU A 290 -11.99 -2.06 -15.97
CA GLU A 290 -12.99 -1.39 -16.81
C GLU A 290 -13.57 -0.12 -16.15
N GLY A 291 -13.45 1.00 -16.87
CA GLY A 291 -13.88 2.34 -16.45
C GLY A 291 -12.82 3.16 -15.71
N ASP A 292 -11.76 2.54 -15.20
CA ASP A 292 -10.64 3.24 -14.58
C ASP A 292 -9.73 3.88 -15.63
N THR A 293 -8.94 4.85 -15.19
CA THR A 293 -7.95 5.51 -16.03
C THR A 293 -6.56 5.48 -15.43
N PHE A 294 -5.56 5.48 -16.30
CA PHE A 294 -4.16 5.56 -15.92
C PHE A 294 -3.37 6.41 -16.91
N ALA A 295 -2.24 6.94 -16.43
CA ALA A 295 -1.35 7.79 -17.21
C ALA A 295 0.09 7.66 -16.70
N SER A 296 1.06 8.05 -17.52
CA SER A 296 2.48 8.03 -17.18
C SER A 296 2.80 8.88 -15.94
N SER A 297 2.01 9.94 -15.73
CA SER A 297 2.10 10.82 -14.56
C SER A 297 1.83 10.12 -13.23
N TYR A 298 1.24 8.92 -13.23
CA TYR A 298 1.03 8.14 -12.02
C TYR A 298 2.34 7.50 -11.53
N MET A 299 3.22 7.12 -12.45
CA MET A 299 4.53 6.56 -12.13
C MET A 299 5.47 7.58 -11.49
N LYS A 300 5.28 8.88 -11.80
CA LYS A 300 6.06 9.98 -11.20
C LYS A 300 5.94 10.00 -9.66
N MET A 301 4.89 9.41 -9.08
CA MET A 301 4.71 9.32 -7.62
C MET A 301 5.76 8.49 -6.89
N PHE A 302 6.49 7.63 -7.60
CA PHE A 302 7.47 6.71 -7.04
C PHE A 302 8.91 7.05 -7.44
N ARG A 303 9.09 8.11 -8.24
CA ARG A 303 10.42 8.64 -8.56
C ARG A 303 11.06 9.15 -7.28
N THR A 304 12.09 8.45 -6.83
CA THR A 304 12.89 8.81 -5.65
C THR A 304 14.35 8.53 -5.94
N ASN A 305 15.25 9.00 -5.06
CA ASN A 305 16.69 8.73 -5.15
C ASN A 305 17.05 7.25 -4.90
N ALA A 306 16.07 6.37 -4.65
CA ALA A 306 16.28 4.93 -4.50
C ALA A 306 16.38 4.25 -5.89
N GLN A 307 17.01 3.07 -5.97
CA GLN A 307 17.17 2.28 -7.21
C GLN A 307 15.87 1.61 -7.69
N ILE A 308 14.79 2.38 -7.78
CA ILE A 308 13.44 1.89 -8.04
C ILE A 308 13.05 2.21 -9.48
N SER A 309 12.58 1.21 -10.22
CA SER A 309 11.97 1.41 -11.55
C SER A 309 10.46 1.21 -11.47
N THR A 310 9.72 1.94 -12.29
CA THR A 310 8.25 1.85 -12.35
C THR A 310 7.79 1.53 -13.76
N HIS A 311 6.71 0.76 -13.88
CA HIS A 311 6.11 0.46 -15.16
C HIS A 311 4.62 0.19 -15.02
N ILE A 312 3.93 0.17 -16.14
CA ILE A 312 2.53 -0.24 -16.23
C ILE A 312 2.47 -1.42 -17.19
N GLU A 313 1.81 -2.51 -16.80
CA GLU A 313 1.68 -3.73 -17.61
C GLU A 313 0.24 -4.24 -17.61
N ALA A 314 -0.15 -4.90 -18.69
CA ALA A 314 -1.44 -5.58 -18.77
C ALA A 314 -1.37 -6.91 -18.00
N THR A 315 -2.25 -7.12 -17.02
CA THR A 315 -2.29 -8.35 -16.21
C THR A 315 -3.20 -9.41 -16.84
N THR A 316 -4.13 -8.97 -17.68
CA THR A 316 -4.93 -9.79 -18.58
C THR A 316 -4.88 -9.16 -19.96
N ASP A 317 -5.40 -9.85 -20.97
CA ASP A 317 -5.73 -9.19 -22.23
C ASP A 317 -6.65 -7.99 -21.94
N ALA A 318 -6.29 -6.83 -22.47
CA ALA A 318 -6.93 -5.56 -22.13
C ALA A 318 -7.09 -4.68 -23.36
N VAL A 319 -8.16 -3.89 -23.38
CA VAL A 319 -8.40 -2.88 -24.40
C VAL A 319 -8.47 -1.53 -23.72
N CYS A 320 -7.70 -0.57 -24.24
CA CYS A 320 -7.62 0.78 -23.69
C CYS A 320 -7.88 1.82 -24.76
N ILE A 321 -8.77 2.78 -24.50
CA ILE A 321 -8.85 4.01 -25.30
C ILE A 321 -7.68 4.91 -24.90
N VAL A 322 -6.98 5.42 -25.89
CA VAL A 322 -5.88 6.37 -25.74
C VAL A 322 -6.40 7.76 -26.06
N VAL A 323 -6.27 8.66 -25.09
CA VAL A 323 -6.75 10.04 -25.19
C VAL A 323 -5.55 10.98 -25.12
N GLN A 324 -5.23 11.63 -26.23
CA GLN A 324 -4.26 12.73 -26.26
C GLN A 324 -4.94 14.02 -25.78
N ILE A 325 -4.42 14.62 -24.71
CA ILE A 325 -4.91 15.89 -24.18
C ILE A 325 -4.23 17.06 -24.90
N PRO A 326 -4.98 17.91 -25.64
CA PRO A 326 -4.43 19.12 -26.26
C PRO A 326 -3.82 20.09 -25.24
N ASP A 327 -2.79 20.85 -25.64
CA ASP A 327 -2.09 21.81 -24.78
C ASP A 327 -3.03 22.77 -24.07
N LYS A 328 -4.02 23.31 -24.81
CA LYS A 328 -5.04 24.23 -24.28
C LYS A 328 -5.86 23.66 -23.12
N TYR A 329 -5.92 22.33 -22.97
CA TYR A 329 -6.71 21.66 -21.93
C TYR A 329 -5.84 21.03 -20.83
N LYS A 330 -4.50 21.07 -20.93
CA LYS A 330 -3.61 20.41 -19.95
C LYS A 330 -3.86 20.85 -18.50
N ALA A 331 -4.00 22.15 -18.25
CA ALA A 331 -4.21 22.68 -16.90
C ALA A 331 -5.58 22.28 -16.31
N GLU A 332 -6.63 22.33 -17.13
CA GLU A 332 -7.99 21.95 -16.74
C GLU A 332 -8.15 20.43 -16.57
N PHE A 333 -7.45 19.63 -17.37
CA PHE A 333 -7.44 18.17 -17.23
C PHE A 333 -6.68 17.72 -15.99
N ARG A 334 -5.54 18.35 -15.67
CA ARG A 334 -4.81 18.09 -14.40
C ARG A 334 -5.72 18.27 -13.18
N THR A 335 -6.65 19.22 -13.21
CA THR A 335 -7.61 19.50 -12.14
C THR A 335 -8.85 18.59 -12.15
N CYS A 336 -9.34 18.16 -13.32
CA CYS A 336 -10.62 17.46 -13.47
C CYS A 336 -10.53 15.94 -13.62
N THR A 337 -9.46 15.40 -14.19
CA THR A 337 -9.34 13.97 -14.52
C THR A 337 -8.34 13.20 -13.69
N ARG A 338 -7.53 13.90 -12.89
CA ARG A 338 -6.63 13.25 -11.94
C ARG A 338 -7.37 12.93 -10.65
N PRO A 339 -7.62 11.65 -10.32
CA PRO A 339 -7.77 11.26 -8.93
C PRO A 339 -6.43 11.56 -8.27
N LEU A 340 -6.27 12.79 -7.75
CA LEU A 340 -5.08 13.17 -7.01
C LEU A 340 -5.06 12.30 -5.75
N TRP A 341 -4.18 11.30 -5.72
CA TRP A 341 -4.10 10.34 -4.61
C TRP A 341 -3.50 11.01 -3.38
N TYR A 342 -3.67 10.34 -2.24
CA TYR A 342 -3.10 10.84 -1.01
C TYR A 342 -1.57 10.96 -1.11
N GLU A 343 -0.95 9.95 -1.69
CA GLU A 343 0.49 9.80 -1.89
C GLU A 343 1.09 10.98 -2.65
N GLU A 344 0.37 11.48 -3.65
CA GLU A 344 0.77 12.65 -4.41
C GLU A 344 0.62 13.94 -3.60
N LEU A 345 -0.50 14.12 -2.91
CA LEU A 345 -0.68 15.26 -1.99
C LEU A 345 0.42 15.33 -0.93
N ALA A 346 0.82 14.15 -0.43
CA ALA A 346 1.81 14.04 0.63
C ALA A 346 3.19 14.56 0.24
N GLN A 347 3.53 14.52 -1.05
CA GLN A 347 4.77 15.09 -1.57
C GLN A 347 4.84 16.59 -1.34
N TYR A 348 3.70 17.29 -1.27
CA TYR A 348 3.64 18.75 -1.11
C TYR A 348 3.42 19.22 0.32
N PHE A 349 3.23 18.33 1.30
CA PHE A 349 2.95 18.73 2.68
C PHE A 349 4.06 19.52 3.36
N HIS A 350 5.28 19.46 2.82
CA HIS A 350 6.41 20.26 3.28
C HIS A 350 6.31 21.74 2.87
N MET A 351 5.37 22.09 1.97
CA MET A 351 5.10 23.46 1.51
C MET A 351 3.77 23.98 2.06
N SER A 352 3.56 25.28 2.00
CA SER A 352 2.24 25.84 2.26
C SER A 352 1.21 25.38 1.21
N ILE A 353 -0.07 25.40 1.56
CA ILE A 353 -1.13 25.01 0.61
C ILE A 353 -1.20 25.96 -0.61
N ILE A 354 -0.66 27.18 -0.49
CA ILE A 354 -0.61 28.16 -1.57
C ILE A 354 0.44 27.71 -2.59
N GLU A 355 1.66 27.47 -2.12
CA GLU A 355 2.76 26.97 -2.96
C GLU A 355 2.42 25.60 -3.56
N ALA A 356 1.77 24.72 -2.79
CA ALA A 356 1.30 23.42 -3.29
C ALA A 356 0.22 23.57 -4.39
N ALA A 357 -0.67 24.56 -4.27
CA ALA A 357 -1.66 24.87 -5.30
C ALA A 357 -1.00 25.33 -6.60
N GLU A 358 0.00 26.21 -6.50
CA GLU A 358 0.77 26.68 -7.65
C GLU A 358 1.53 25.52 -8.31
N ALA A 359 2.22 24.71 -7.52
CA ALA A 359 2.99 23.56 -8.01
C ALA A 359 2.11 22.49 -8.67
N LEU A 360 0.89 22.26 -8.14
CA LEU A 360 -0.08 21.33 -8.72
C LEU A 360 -0.87 21.94 -9.89
N GLY A 361 -0.77 23.25 -10.12
CA GLY A 361 -1.60 23.97 -11.10
C GLY A 361 -3.09 23.91 -10.76
N MET A 362 -3.44 23.88 -9.47
CA MET A 362 -4.81 23.74 -8.98
C MET A 362 -5.21 24.90 -8.08
N CYS A 363 -6.48 25.30 -8.12
CA CYS A 363 -6.96 26.25 -7.11
C CYS A 363 -6.99 25.58 -5.71
N MET A 364 -6.69 26.35 -4.67
CA MET A 364 -6.71 25.85 -3.28
C MET A 364 -8.04 25.19 -2.90
N SER A 365 -9.16 25.68 -3.44
CA SER A 365 -10.49 25.12 -3.18
C SER A 365 -10.65 23.70 -3.72
N ALA A 366 -10.08 23.40 -4.89
CA ALA A 366 -10.03 22.05 -5.46
C ALA A 366 -9.17 21.14 -4.59
N ILE A 367 -7.96 21.56 -4.21
CA ILE A 367 -7.09 20.80 -3.30
C ILE A 367 -7.81 20.52 -1.97
N LYS A 368 -8.42 21.53 -1.34
CA LYS A 368 -9.19 21.33 -0.10
C LYS A 368 -10.33 20.32 -0.26
N LYS A 369 -11.02 20.31 -1.40
CA LYS A 369 -12.08 19.33 -1.70
C LYS A 369 -11.52 17.91 -1.82
N ILE A 370 -10.36 17.76 -2.45
CA ILE A 370 -9.64 16.48 -2.55
C ILE A 370 -9.14 16.03 -1.17
N CYS A 371 -8.46 16.92 -0.43
CA CYS A 371 -7.98 16.69 0.93
C CYS A 371 -9.09 16.15 1.84
N ARG A 372 -10.29 16.74 1.81
CA ARG A 372 -11.44 16.24 2.59
C ARG A 372 -11.89 14.84 2.17
N ARG A 373 -11.86 14.49 0.88
CA ARG A 373 -12.15 13.11 0.41
C ARG A 373 -11.14 12.12 0.96
N HIS A 374 -9.89 12.54 1.12
CA HIS A 374 -8.83 11.77 1.77
C HIS A 374 -8.75 12.00 3.29
N GLY A 375 -9.80 12.51 3.96
CA GLY A 375 -9.76 12.68 5.42
C GLY A 375 -8.77 13.73 5.97
N ILE A 376 -8.09 14.49 5.10
CA ILE A 376 -7.20 15.60 5.47
C ILE A 376 -8.07 16.83 5.77
N ILE A 377 -8.37 17.04 7.05
CA ILE A 377 -9.19 18.18 7.49
C ILE A 377 -8.39 19.50 7.44
N ARG A 378 -7.10 19.45 7.77
CA ARG A 378 -6.19 20.61 7.78
C ARG A 378 -4.89 20.26 7.07
N TRP A 379 -4.39 21.18 6.26
CA TRP A 379 -3.10 21.04 5.58
C TRP A 379 -1.96 20.96 6.62
N PRO A 380 -1.13 19.90 6.60
CA PRO A 380 -0.24 19.58 7.71
C PRO A 380 1.05 20.41 7.77
N HIS A 381 1.33 21.28 6.79
CA HIS A 381 2.57 22.06 6.66
C HIS A 381 3.14 22.63 7.97
N ARG A 382 2.36 23.42 8.70
CA ARG A 382 2.86 24.10 9.91
C ARG A 382 3.25 23.11 11.01
N LYS A 383 2.43 22.08 11.23
CA LYS A 383 2.72 21.05 12.23
C LYS A 383 3.91 20.20 11.79
N LEU A 384 3.97 19.84 10.50
CA LEU A 384 5.08 19.08 9.93
C LEU A 384 6.41 19.83 10.08
N ALA A 385 6.43 21.13 9.80
CA ALA A 385 7.62 21.97 10.00
C ALA A 385 8.07 22.00 11.47
N SER A 386 7.14 22.12 12.43
CA SER A 386 7.44 22.05 13.86
C SER A 386 8.02 20.70 14.27
N VAL A 387 7.42 19.62 13.78
CA VAL A 387 7.87 18.26 14.07
C VAL A 387 9.25 17.99 13.46
N ASN A 388 9.49 18.39 12.22
CA ASN A 388 10.81 18.26 11.58
C ASN A 388 11.90 19.02 12.33
N LYS A 389 11.61 20.23 12.85
CA LYS A 389 12.55 20.95 13.74
C LYS A 389 12.86 20.18 15.02
N THR A 390 11.85 19.53 15.60
CA THR A 390 12.00 18.72 16.80
C THR A 390 12.85 17.47 16.52
N ILE A 391 12.63 16.79 15.40
CA ILE A 391 13.45 15.65 14.96
C ILE A 391 14.91 16.07 14.79
N ALA A 392 15.17 17.16 14.08
CA ALA A 392 16.55 17.66 13.88
C ALA A 392 17.23 17.98 15.22
N MET A 393 16.51 18.58 16.16
CA MET A 393 17.02 18.86 17.50
C MET A 393 17.34 17.58 18.28
N LEU A 394 16.45 16.58 18.24
CA LEU A 394 16.67 15.30 18.91
C LEU A 394 17.84 14.51 18.29
N GLN A 395 17.94 14.49 16.97
CA GLN A 395 19.07 13.86 16.26
C GLN A 395 20.42 14.48 16.63
N SER A 396 20.48 15.81 16.76
CA SER A 396 21.66 16.51 17.26
C SER A 396 22.03 16.07 18.69
N LYS A 397 21.04 16.05 19.60
CA LYS A 397 21.25 15.62 21.00
C LYS A 397 21.69 14.16 21.13
N ILE A 398 21.13 13.26 20.31
CA ILE A 398 21.52 11.83 20.27
C ILE A 398 22.99 11.70 19.87
N SER A 399 23.46 12.55 18.96
CA SER A 399 24.83 12.51 18.44
C SER A 399 25.85 13.00 19.48
N THR A 400 25.45 13.92 20.36
CA THR A 400 26.32 14.55 21.38
C THR A 400 26.21 13.93 22.79
N ALA A 401 25.36 12.92 22.99
CA ALA A 401 25.16 12.33 24.32
C ALA A 401 26.25 11.30 24.64
N ASP A 402 26.86 11.44 25.82
CA ASP A 402 28.02 10.67 26.29
C ASP A 402 27.66 9.34 26.98
N ASP A 403 26.45 9.20 27.53
CA ASP A 403 25.99 8.00 28.23
C ASP A 403 24.86 7.25 27.49
N ASP A 404 24.91 5.91 27.54
CA ASP A 404 23.98 5.01 26.84
C ASP A 404 22.50 5.14 27.31
N PRO A 405 22.20 5.32 28.61
CA PRO A 405 20.82 5.53 29.08
C PRO A 405 20.18 6.81 28.50
N SER A 406 20.91 7.93 28.46
CA SER A 406 20.41 9.17 27.86
C SER A 406 20.18 9.05 26.36
N ARG A 407 21.06 8.32 25.65
CA ARG A 407 20.87 8.00 24.22
C ARG A 407 19.62 7.15 23.98
N GLY A 408 19.35 6.17 24.84
CA GLY A 408 18.15 5.34 24.79
C GLY A 408 16.86 6.18 24.95
N ALA A 409 16.81 7.07 25.93
CA ALA A 409 15.66 7.94 26.15
C ALA A 409 15.41 8.90 24.97
N LEU A 410 16.47 9.52 24.44
CA LEU A 410 16.37 10.42 23.28
C LEU A 410 15.92 9.68 22.01
N ARG A 411 16.35 8.42 21.81
CA ARG A 411 15.88 7.58 20.71
C ARG A 411 14.40 7.25 20.83
N SER A 412 13.91 6.88 22.02
CA SER A 412 12.48 6.65 22.22
C SER A 412 11.66 7.92 21.95
N GLU A 413 12.17 9.09 22.33
CA GLU A 413 11.49 10.36 22.03
C GLU A 413 11.51 10.69 20.54
N ALA A 414 12.61 10.41 19.85
CA ALA A 414 12.69 10.55 18.39
C ALA A 414 11.67 9.64 17.68
N VAL A 415 11.47 8.41 18.14
CA VAL A 415 10.43 7.49 17.63
C VAL A 415 9.02 8.05 17.88
N ASN A 416 8.75 8.65 19.05
CA ASN A 416 7.46 9.29 19.35
C ASN A 416 7.19 10.48 18.42
N VAL A 417 8.17 11.37 18.24
CA VAL A 417 8.06 12.55 17.38
C VAL A 417 7.95 12.13 15.91
N LEU A 418 8.64 11.07 15.50
CA LEU A 418 8.48 10.49 14.18
C LEU A 418 7.09 9.88 13.99
N THR A 419 6.56 9.19 14.99
CA THR A 419 5.18 8.72 14.97
C THR A 419 4.24 9.90 14.78
N MET A 420 4.46 11.02 15.46
CA MET A 420 3.69 12.26 15.24
C MET A 420 3.87 12.83 13.83
N LYS A 421 5.09 12.80 13.26
CA LYS A 421 5.36 13.20 11.87
C LYS A 421 4.54 12.36 10.91
N LEU A 422 4.65 11.04 11.05
CA LEU A 422 3.89 10.06 10.29
C LEU A 422 2.40 10.33 10.44
N ARG A 423 1.90 10.65 11.64
CA ARG A 423 0.49 11.02 11.83
C ARG A 423 0.05 12.26 11.04
N LEU A 424 0.97 13.15 10.71
CA LEU A 424 0.70 14.39 9.96
C LEU A 424 0.91 14.22 8.45
N THR A 425 1.82 13.33 8.04
CA THR A 425 2.20 13.10 6.64
C THR A 425 1.54 11.89 6.00
N ILE A 426 0.95 11.03 6.81
CA ILE A 426 0.15 9.88 6.40
C ILE A 426 -1.32 10.25 6.51
N ASN A 427 -2.12 9.65 5.60
CA ASN A 427 -3.52 9.92 5.49
C ASN A 427 -4.11 9.87 6.89
N PRO A 428 -4.69 10.96 7.45
CA PRO A 428 -5.29 10.93 8.77
C PRO A 428 -6.44 9.95 8.84
N ALA A 429 -6.92 9.51 7.66
CA ALA A 429 -7.51 8.21 7.50
C ALA A 429 -6.56 7.20 8.16
N TYR A 430 -5.48 6.65 7.59
CA TYR A 430 -4.61 5.51 8.02
C TYR A 430 -4.12 5.43 9.48
N LEU A 431 -4.61 6.28 10.37
CA LEU A 431 -4.46 6.22 11.81
C LEU A 431 -5.82 5.91 12.45
N VAL A 432 -5.89 4.92 13.34
CA VAL A 432 -7.07 4.71 14.16
C VAL A 432 -7.19 5.87 15.14
N ARG A 433 -8.32 6.60 15.10
CA ARG A 433 -8.73 7.47 16.20
C ARG A 433 -9.45 6.59 17.21
N ASP A 434 -8.74 6.10 18.21
CA ASP A 434 -9.39 5.39 19.32
C ASP A 434 -9.12 6.10 20.63
N GLU A 435 -10.21 6.49 21.30
CA GLU A 435 -10.22 6.91 22.71
C GLU A 435 -9.81 5.74 23.64
N ALA A 436 -9.87 4.49 23.15
CA ALA A 436 -9.56 3.28 23.90
C ALA A 436 -8.05 2.98 24.08
N ILE A 437 -7.17 3.51 23.21
CA ILE A 437 -5.72 3.18 23.24
C ILE A 437 -4.94 4.10 24.21
N LEU A 438 -5.60 5.13 24.76
CA LEU A 438 -5.02 5.98 25.82
C LEU A 438 -5.17 5.40 27.22
N GLN A 439 -5.83 4.25 27.40
CA GLN A 439 -5.76 3.57 28.69
C GLN A 439 -4.39 2.89 28.81
N PRO A 440 -3.58 3.22 29.83
CA PRO A 440 -2.31 2.57 30.04
C PRO A 440 -2.56 1.07 30.18
N VAL A 441 -1.96 0.26 29.31
CA VAL A 441 -1.81 -1.16 29.58
C VAL A 441 -0.85 -1.24 30.77
N GLU A 442 -1.36 -1.59 31.94
CA GLU A 442 -0.52 -1.84 33.10
C GLU A 442 0.55 -2.88 32.72
N PRO A 443 1.83 -2.64 33.04
CA PRO A 443 2.85 -3.65 32.84
C PRO A 443 2.48 -4.85 33.73
N GLN A 444 2.14 -5.97 33.10
CA GLN A 444 2.03 -7.24 33.80
C GLN A 444 3.38 -7.50 34.46
N SER A 445 3.37 -7.49 35.80
CA SER A 445 4.52 -7.78 36.63
C SER A 445 5.12 -9.12 36.22
N ALA A 446 6.43 -9.11 36.01
CA ALA A 446 7.21 -10.33 35.86
C ALA A 446 6.84 -11.27 37.02
N GLY A 447 6.19 -12.39 36.70
CA GLY A 447 5.87 -13.42 37.67
C GLY A 447 7.15 -13.82 38.38
N SER A 448 7.19 -13.53 39.68
CA SER A 448 8.24 -13.96 40.57
C SER A 448 8.37 -15.48 40.46
N MET A 449 9.58 -15.94 40.18
CA MET A 449 9.98 -17.33 40.42
C MET A 449 9.72 -17.63 41.89
N GLN A 450 8.60 -18.28 42.19
CA GLN A 450 8.44 -18.97 43.46
C GLN A 450 9.32 -20.21 43.41
N THR A 451 10.39 -20.16 44.18
CA THR A 451 11.19 -21.32 44.58
C THR A 451 10.26 -22.33 45.26
N GLN A 452 9.99 -23.46 44.58
CA GLN A 452 9.37 -24.60 45.23
C GLN A 452 10.36 -25.19 46.23
N SER A 453 10.05 -25.05 47.51
CA SER A 453 10.68 -25.77 48.60
C SER A 453 10.31 -27.26 48.52
N VAL A 454 11.34 -28.10 48.57
CA VAL A 454 11.24 -29.56 48.67
C VAL A 454 10.58 -29.94 50.01
N PRO A 455 9.55 -30.81 50.05
CA PRO A 455 9.00 -31.32 51.31
C PRO A 455 9.96 -32.35 51.95
N PRO A 456 10.08 -32.39 53.29
CA PRO A 456 10.98 -33.31 53.96
C PRO A 456 10.47 -34.74 53.91
N ALA A 457 11.42 -35.68 53.82
CA ALA A 457 11.21 -37.12 53.85
C ALA A 457 10.47 -37.54 55.12
N GLN A 458 9.37 -38.28 54.96
CA GLN A 458 8.78 -39.05 56.05
C GLN A 458 9.67 -40.25 56.35
N ALA A 459 10.27 -40.24 57.55
CA ALA A 459 10.92 -41.40 58.13
C ALA A 459 9.87 -42.42 58.56
N ALA A 460 10.18 -43.69 58.30
CA ALA A 460 9.44 -44.85 58.74
C ALA A 460 9.30 -44.90 60.27
N GLY A 461 8.11 -45.29 60.72
CA GLY A 461 7.75 -45.57 62.12
C GLY A 461 6.30 -46.03 62.19
#